data_AF-A0A4U5ZRB0-F1
#
_entry.id   AF-A0A4U5ZRB0-F1
#
_cell.length_a   1.000
_cell.length_b   1.000
_cell.length_c   1.000
_cell.angle_alpha   90.00
_cell.angle_beta   90.00
_cell.angle_gamma   90.00
#
_symmetry.space_group_name_H-M   'P 1'
#
loop_
_entity.id
_entity.type
_entity.pdbx_description
1 polymer ?
#
loop_
_entity_poly.entity_id
_entity_poly.type
_entity_poly.pdbx_seq_one_letter_code
_entity_poly.pdbx_strand_id
1 'polypeptide(L)' 'MRGAAQRAARPQDELTADDLVRQSKAARVRQLMGEGLSLSEIAREAGLSEAEARELMDRARAV' A
#
# COMPACT_ATOMS: atom_id res chain seq x y z
N MET A 1 5.35 41.53 -24.49
CA MET A 1 5.05 41.20 -23.08
C MET A 1 4.29 39.87 -23.04
N ARG A 2 5.00 38.73 -23.10
CA ARG A 2 4.37 37.39 -23.05
C ARG A 2 4.29 36.97 -21.58
N GLY A 3 3.07 36.88 -21.05
CA GLY A 3 2.80 36.26 -19.76
C GLY A 3 3.07 34.76 -19.85
N ALA A 4 4.24 34.34 -19.38
CA ALA A 4 4.49 32.94 -19.06
C ALA A 4 3.79 32.66 -17.73
N ALA A 5 2.51 32.26 -17.82
CA ALA A 5 1.83 31.63 -16.71
C ALA A 5 2.56 30.32 -16.42
N GLN A 6 3.52 30.38 -15.49
CA GLN A 6 4.10 29.23 -14.85
C GLN A 6 2.94 28.51 -14.19
N ARG A 7 2.38 27.49 -14.84
CA ARG A 7 1.54 26.50 -14.17
C ARG A 7 2.46 25.83 -13.17
N ALA A 8 2.48 26.36 -11.95
CA ALA A 8 3.02 25.66 -10.80
C ALA A 8 2.37 24.28 -10.81
N ALA A 9 3.17 23.26 -11.12
CA ALA A 9 2.79 21.89 -10.84
C ALA A 9 2.41 21.89 -9.35
N ARG A 10 1.13 21.66 -9.07
CA ARG A 10 0.70 21.47 -7.68
C ARG A 10 1.58 20.35 -7.12
N PRO A 11 2.17 20.49 -5.93
CA PRO A 11 2.86 19.38 -5.29
C PRO A 11 1.79 18.31 -5.07
N GLN A 12 1.68 17.38 -6.01
CA GLN A 12 0.91 16.17 -5.79
C GLN A 12 1.81 15.36 -4.88
N ASP A 13 1.31 15.09 -3.67
CA ASP A 13 2.00 14.43 -2.57
C ASP A 13 3.05 13.44 -3.09
N GLU A 14 4.32 13.77 -2.86
CA GLU A 14 5.46 13.05 -3.41
C GLU A 14 5.52 11.69 -2.71
N LEU A 15 4.82 10.69 -3.28
CA LEU A 15 4.82 9.33 -2.78
C LEU A 15 6.25 8.81 -2.84
N THR A 16 6.81 8.50 -1.68
CA THR A 16 8.13 7.90 -1.62
C THR A 16 8.09 6.47 -2.15
N ALA A 17 9.24 5.94 -2.56
CA ALA A 17 9.34 4.53 -2.94
C ALA A 17 8.84 3.61 -1.82
N ASP A 18 9.11 3.97 -0.57
CA ASP A 18 8.68 3.23 0.61
C ASP A 18 7.15 3.23 0.78
N ASP A 19 6.50 4.36 0.49
CA ASP A 19 5.04 4.45 0.52
C ASP A 19 4.39 3.55 -0.53
N LEU A 20 4.96 3.52 -1.74
CA LEU A 20 4.50 2.64 -2.82
C LEU A 20 4.67 1.15 -2.45
N VAL A 21 5.81 0.79 -1.87
CA VAL A 21 6.06 -0.59 -1.40
C VAL A 21 5.05 -0.96 -0.31
N ARG A 22 4.79 -0.07 0.65
CA ARG A 22 3.81 -0.33 1.72
C ARG A 22 2.39 -0.47 1.16
N GLN A 23 1.99 0.38 0.23
CA GLN A 23 0.69 0.30 -0.43
C GLN A 23 0.54 -0.99 -1.25
N SER A 24 1.59 -1.38 -1.98
CA SER A 24 1.62 -2.63 -2.75
C SER A 24 1.45 -3.86 -1.84
N LYS A 25 2.20 -3.91 -0.74
CA LYS A 25 2.06 -4.97 0.29
C LYS A 25 0.65 -5.03 0.88
N ALA A 26 0.08 -3.88 1.22
CA ALA A 26 -1.29 -3.80 1.76
C ALA A 26 -2.37 -4.23 0.73
N ALA A 27 -2.18 -3.91 -0.55
CA ALA A 27 -3.06 -4.37 -1.62
C ALA A 27 -2.97 -5.89 -1.80
N ARG A 28 -1.76 -6.46 -1.76
CA ARG A 28 -1.54 -7.90 -1.85
C ARG A 28 -2.18 -8.65 -0.68
N VAL A 29 -2.00 -8.18 0.55
CA VAL A 29 -2.65 -8.78 1.73
C VAL A 29 -4.17 -8.78 1.59
N ARG A 30 -4.78 -7.67 1.14
CA ARG A 30 -6.23 -7.59 0.91
C ARG A 30 -6.73 -8.59 -0.13
N GLN A 31 -6.00 -8.75 -1.22
CA GLN A 31 -6.33 -9.75 -2.24
C GLN A 31 -6.33 -11.17 -1.63
N LEU A 32 -5.25 -11.55 -0.95
CA LEU A 32 -5.10 -12.89 -0.36
C LEU A 32 -6.14 -13.17 0.75
N MET A 33 -6.55 -12.14 1.49
CA MET A 33 -7.68 -12.25 2.42
C MET A 33 -9.00 -12.58 1.69
N GLY A 34 -9.24 -11.97 0.53
CA GLY A 34 -10.41 -12.26 -0.31
C GLY A 34 -10.39 -13.66 -0.91
N GLU A 35 -9.20 -14.24 -1.09
CA GLU A 35 -9.00 -15.64 -1.48
C GLU A 35 -9.19 -16.63 -0.31
N GLY A 36 -9.36 -16.13 0.92
CA GLY A 36 -9.66 -16.95 2.11
C GLY A 36 -8.44 -17.62 2.76
N LEU A 37 -7.21 -17.15 2.45
CA LEU A 37 -5.99 -17.71 3.00
C LEU A 37 -5.85 -17.45 4.50
N SER A 38 -5.14 -18.34 5.19
CA SER A 38 -4.76 -18.15 6.59
C SER A 38 -3.67 -17.09 6.77
N LEU A 39 -3.47 -16.61 8.00
CA LEU A 39 -2.45 -15.59 8.31
C LEU A 39 -1.04 -16.02 7.88
N SER A 40 -0.67 -17.27 8.15
CA SER A 40 0.66 -17.80 7.84
C SER A 40 0.89 -17.92 6.33
N GLU A 41 -0.13 -18.36 5.58
CA GLU A 41 -0.10 -18.39 4.12
C GLU A 41 -0.01 -16.99 3.53
N ILE A 42 -0.80 -16.04 4.03
CA ILE A 42 -0.73 -14.63 3.61
C ILE A 42 0.67 -14.06 3.85
N ALA A 43 1.25 -14.29 5.03
CA ALA A 43 2.58 -13.82 5.37
C ALA A 43 3.64 -14.38 4.41
N ARG A 44 3.59 -15.68 4.13
CA ARG A 44 4.49 -16.35 3.18
C ARG A 44 4.34 -15.78 1.76
N GLU A 45 3.12 -15.71 1.25
CA GLU A 45 2.83 -15.27 -0.13
C GLU A 45 3.08 -13.77 -0.34
N ALA A 46 2.96 -12.95 0.70
CA ALA A 46 3.25 -11.52 0.66
C ALA A 46 4.71 -11.17 0.98
N GLY A 47 5.53 -12.16 1.37
CA GLY A 47 6.93 -11.93 1.78
C GLY A 47 7.03 -11.07 3.04
N LEU A 48 6.17 -11.32 4.02
CA LEU A 48 6.08 -10.58 5.29
C LEU A 48 6.31 -11.50 6.48
N SER A 49 6.66 -10.92 7.62
CA SER A 49 6.47 -11.62 8.90
C SER A 49 4.98 -11.79 9.22
N GLU A 50 4.62 -12.79 10.03
CA GLU A 50 3.23 -12.96 10.48
C GLU A 50 2.72 -11.73 11.27
N ALA A 51 3.59 -11.03 12.00
CA ALA A 51 3.23 -9.82 12.72
C ALA A 51 2.85 -8.67 11.77
N GLU A 52 3.66 -8.43 10.73
CA GLU A 52 3.35 -7.41 9.71
C GLU A 52 2.10 -7.78 8.91
N ALA A 53 1.95 -9.05 8.53
CA ALA A 53 0.75 -9.53 7.85
C ALA A 53 -0.49 -9.31 8.73
N ARG A 54 -0.39 -9.63 10.02
CA ARG A 54 -1.48 -9.43 10.98
C ARG A 54 -1.87 -7.96 11.10
N GLU A 55 -0.90 -7.06 11.23
CA GLU A 55 -1.15 -5.63 11.29
C GLU A 55 -1.86 -5.12 10.02
N LEU A 56 -1.40 -5.54 8.85
CA LEU A 56 -2.03 -5.16 7.58
C LEU A 56 -3.44 -5.74 7.41
N MET A 57 -3.68 -6.97 7.86
CA MET A 57 -5.02 -7.59 7.88
C MET A 57 -5.97 -6.83 8.81
N ASP A 58 -5.52 -6.48 10.01
CA ASP A 58 -6.34 -5.75 10.98
C ASP A 58 -6.67 -4.35 10.47
N ARG A 59 -5.71 -3.66 9.83
CA ARG A 59 -5.98 -2.38 9.12
C ARG A 59 -6.96 -2.54 7.97
N ALA A 60 -6.85 -3.61 7.17
CA ALA A 60 -7.74 -3.84 6.04
C ALA A 60 -9.20 -4.10 6.46
N ARG A 61 -9.43 -4.62 7.66
CA ARG A 61 -10.78 -4.85 8.23
C ARG A 61 -11.39 -3.61 8.87
N ALA A 62 -10.58 -2.60 9.17
CA ALA A 62 -11.02 -1.37 9.81
C ALA A 62 -11.54 -0.32 8.80
N VAL A 63 -11.55 -0.64 7.50
CA VAL A 63 -12.01 0.20 6.39
C VAL A 63 -13.32 -0.36 5.84
#